data_AF-A0A7Y1YT04-F1
#
_entry.id   AF-A0A7Y1YT04-F1
#
_cell.length_a   1.000
_cell.length_b   1.000
_cell.length_c   1.000
_cell.angle_alpha   90.00
_cell.angle_beta   90.00
_cell.angle_gamma   90.00
#
_symmetry.space_group_name_H-M   'P 1'
#
loop_
_entity.id
_entity.type
_entity.pdbx_description
1 polymer ?
#
loop_
_entity_poly.entity_id
_entity_poly.type
_entity_poly.pdbx_seq_one_letter_code
_entity_poly.pdbx_strand_id
1 'polypeptide(L)'
;MRFVLLSFSEMIISRSLAQSGLHSFPVQTQTQQGIIEGNFDVVENLAMYFGVPFAQPPVGDLRWKAPKALEPWEGVKETKEFGPRAVEARDFSDMNFRSE
;
A
#
# COMPACT_ATOMS: atom_id res chain seq x y z
N MET A 1 13.66 46.05 33.55
CA MET A 1 12.30 45.86 32.99
C MET A 1 12.49 45.55 31.51
N ARG A 2 12.13 44.43 30.89
CA ARG A 2 11.39 43.21 31.28
C ARG A 2 11.80 42.17 30.21
N PHE A 3 12.52 41.12 30.61
CA PHE A 3 12.90 40.00 29.74
C PHE A 3 11.63 39.17 29.44
N VAL A 4 11.31 38.95 28.16
CA VAL A 4 10.26 38.02 27.75
C VAL A 4 10.94 36.71 27.34
N LEU A 5 11.08 35.81 28.32
CA LEU A 5 11.39 34.40 28.09
C LEU A 5 10.10 33.72 27.63
N LEU A 6 9.92 33.57 26.32
CA LEU A 6 8.89 32.70 25.76
C LEU A 6 9.39 31.26 25.83
N SER A 7 8.87 30.54 26.81
CA SER A 7 9.03 29.11 27.03
C SER A 7 8.62 28.34 25.77
N PHE A 8 9.61 27.80 25.06
CA PHE A 8 9.40 26.80 24.02
C PHE A 8 8.99 25.51 24.71
N SER A 9 7.69 25.27 24.79
CA SER A 9 7.11 24.01 25.23
C SER A 9 7.61 22.90 24.30
N GLU A 10 8.35 21.94 24.86
CA GLU A 10 8.78 20.74 24.16
C GLU A 10 7.56 19.90 23.80
N MET A 11 7.18 19.95 22.52
CA MET A 11 6.27 18.98 21.94
C MET A 11 7.07 17.70 21.67
N ILE A 12 7.24 16.87 22.69
CA ILE A 12 7.69 15.49 22.52
C ILE A 12 6.56 14.76 21.77
N ILE A 13 6.62 14.79 20.44
CA ILE A 13 5.79 13.92 19.61
C ILE A 13 6.31 12.50 19.88
N SER A 14 5.62 11.77 20.76
CA SER A 14 5.73 10.32 20.85
C SER A 14 5.37 9.74 19.49
N ARG A 15 6.37 9.56 18.61
CA ARG A 15 6.25 8.66 17.47
C ARG A 15 6.29 7.26 18.04
N SER A 16 5.11 6.72 18.36
CA SER A 16 4.94 5.27 18.42
C SER A 16 5.25 4.74 17.02
N LEU A 17 6.49 4.30 16.81
CA LEU A 17 6.78 3.34 15.76
C LEU A 17 6.04 2.07 16.18
N ALA A 18 4.84 1.87 15.63
CA ALA A 18 4.26 0.55 15.56
C ALA A 18 5.29 -0.32 14.82
N GLN A 19 6.07 -1.09 15.56
CA GLN A 19 7.10 -1.98 15.02
C GLN A 19 6.40 -3.15 14.34
N SER A 20 6.03 -2.98 13.07
CA SER A 20 5.60 -4.08 12.22
C SER A 20 6.82 -4.61 11.45
N GLY A 21 7.32 -5.79 11.84
CA GLY A 21 8.36 -6.54 11.12
C GLY A 21 9.79 -6.01 11.32
N LEU A 22 10.59 -6.69 12.15
CA LEU A 22 11.96 -6.26 12.53
C LEU A 22 12.95 -6.12 11.36
N HIS A 23 12.59 -6.53 10.15
CA HIS A 23 13.47 -6.62 8.99
C HIS A 23 12.90 -5.99 7.71
N SER A 24 11.78 -5.26 7.77
CA SER A 24 11.19 -4.64 6.59
C SER A 24 11.01 -3.12 6.73
N PHE A 25 11.23 -2.38 5.65
CA PHE A 25 10.98 -0.94 5.60
C PHE A 25 10.26 -0.51 4.32
N PRO A 26 9.51 0.62 4.32
CA PRO A 26 8.79 1.08 3.14
C PRO A 26 9.75 1.47 2.02
N VAL A 27 9.42 1.07 0.78
CA VAL A 27 10.19 1.41 -0.42
C VAL A 27 9.24 1.86 -1.53
N GLN A 28 9.60 2.94 -2.23
CA GLN A 28 8.80 3.51 -3.30
C GLN A 28 9.43 3.27 -4.68
N THR A 29 8.57 3.11 -5.68
CA THR A 29 9.00 3.05 -7.09
C THR A 29 8.01 3.76 -8.01
N GLN A 30 8.51 4.29 -9.12
CA GLN A 30 7.72 4.99 -10.14
C GLN A 30 7.21 3.99 -11.19
N THR A 31 5.89 3.99 -11.42
CA THR A 31 5.25 3.26 -12.52
C THR A 31 4.79 4.22 -13.62
N GLN A 32 4.19 3.71 -14.70
CA GLN A 32 3.61 4.56 -15.74
C GLN A 32 2.40 5.37 -15.23
N GLN A 33 1.66 4.84 -14.23
CA GLN A 33 0.43 5.44 -13.71
C GLN A 33 0.65 6.27 -12.43
N GLY A 34 1.78 6.10 -11.73
CA GLY A 34 2.07 6.85 -10.51
C GLY A 34 3.08 6.16 -9.61
N ILE A 35 3.29 6.72 -8.42
CA ILE A 35 4.21 6.17 -7.42
C ILE A 35 3.46 5.10 -6.60
N ILE A 36 4.11 3.95 -6.38
CA ILE A 36 3.65 2.91 -5.46
C ILE A 36 4.63 2.74 -4.30
N GLU A 37 4.14 2.29 -3.15
CA GLU A 37 4.94 1.97 -1.97
C GLU A 37 4.71 0.53 -1.51
N GLY A 38 5.77 -0.27 -1.49
CA GLY A 38 5.79 -1.63 -0.98
C GLY A 38 6.68 -1.74 0.26
N ASN A 39 7.13 -2.97 0.56
CA ASN A 39 8.07 -3.24 1.64
C ASN A 39 9.35 -3.87 1.09
N PHE A 40 10.50 -3.41 1.56
CA PHE A 40 11.79 -4.06 1.32
C PHE A 40 12.16 -4.90 2.53
N ASP A 41 12.35 -6.20 2.34
CA ASP A 41 12.83 -7.13 3.37
C ASP A 41 14.36 -7.26 3.29
N VAL A 42 15.05 -6.96 4.40
CA VAL A 42 16.53 -6.99 4.44
C VAL A 42 17.11 -8.40 4.60
N VAL A 43 16.34 -9.35 5.11
CA VAL A 43 16.78 -10.74 5.31
C VAL A 43 16.72 -11.48 3.97
N GLU A 44 15.60 -11.34 3.27
CA GLU A 44 15.39 -11.93 1.94
C GLU A 44 16.00 -11.08 0.81
N ASN A 45 16.40 -9.84 1.11
CA ASN A 45 16.92 -8.86 0.17
C ASN A 45 15.97 -8.66 -1.03
N LEU A 46 14.68 -8.47 -0.72
CA LEU A 46 13.60 -8.45 -1.71
C LEU A 46 12.69 -7.23 -1.50
N ALA A 47 12.41 -6.51 -2.59
CA ALA A 47 11.35 -5.52 -2.64
C ALA A 47 10.03 -6.19 -3.05
N MET A 48 9.01 -6.10 -2.21
CA MET A 48 7.70 -6.70 -2.42
C MET A 48 6.63 -5.61 -2.57
N TYR A 49 5.84 -5.75 -3.64
CA TYR A 49 4.70 -4.88 -3.95
C TYR A 49 3.49 -5.77 -4.25
N PHE A 50 2.45 -5.67 -3.43
CA PHE A 50 1.22 -6.44 -3.53
C PHE A 50 0.04 -5.55 -3.90
N GLY A 51 -0.95 -6.10 -4.60
CA GLY A 51 -2.18 -5.35 -4.93
C GLY A 51 -1.99 -4.18 -5.89
N VAL A 52 -0.90 -4.16 -6.69
CA VAL A 52 -0.63 -3.10 -7.67
C VAL A 52 -1.74 -3.06 -8.74
N PRO A 53 -2.48 -1.95 -8.90
CA PRO A 53 -3.53 -1.86 -9.90
C PRO A 53 -2.94 -1.71 -11.31
N PHE A 54 -3.47 -2.45 -12.27
CA PHE A 54 -3.01 -2.44 -13.66
C PHE A 54 -4.13 -2.12 -14.67
N ALA A 55 -5.39 -2.11 -14.25
CA ALA A 55 -6.54 -1.85 -15.09
C ALA A 55 -7.69 -1.22 -14.30
N GLN A 56 -8.61 -0.54 -14.98
CA GLN A 56 -9.85 -0.08 -14.37
C GLN A 56 -10.68 -1.26 -13.86
N PRO A 57 -11.35 -1.15 -12.69
CA PRO A 57 -12.21 -2.20 -12.18
C PRO A 57 -13.29 -2.61 -13.20
N PRO A 58 -13.42 -3.91 -13.56
CA PRO A 58 -14.36 -4.37 -14.59
C PRO A 58 -15.79 -4.53 -14.04
N VAL A 59 -16.32 -3.44 -13.48
CA VAL A 59 -17.65 -3.37 -12.86
C VAL A 59 -18.60 -2.53 -13.72
N GLY A 60 -19.92 -2.71 -13.51
CA GLY A 60 -20.95 -1.97 -14.26
C GLY A 60 -20.79 -2.13 -15.77
N ASP A 61 -20.75 -1.01 -16.49
CA ASP A 61 -20.62 -0.97 -17.95
C ASP A 61 -19.30 -1.54 -18.50
N LEU A 62 -18.30 -1.76 -17.64
CA LEU A 62 -17.02 -2.37 -18.03
C LEU A 62 -17.04 -3.89 -17.91
N ARG A 63 -18.05 -4.48 -17.26
CA ARG A 63 -18.13 -5.93 -17.13
C ARG A 63 -18.29 -6.57 -18.52
N TRP A 64 -17.60 -7.70 -18.73
CA TRP A 64 -17.56 -8.45 -20.00
C TRP A 64 -16.89 -7.75 -21.18
N LYS A 65 -16.21 -6.62 -20.95
CA LYS A 65 -15.40 -5.94 -21.95
C LYS A 65 -13.91 -6.20 -21.71
N ALA A 66 -13.10 -5.90 -22.72
CA ALA A 66 -11.65 -5.94 -22.58
C ALA A 66 -11.20 -4.99 -21.44
N PRO A 67 -10.15 -5.34 -20.68
CA PRO A 67 -9.60 -4.48 -19.64
C PRO A 67 -9.24 -3.10 -20.20
N LYS A 68 -9.63 -2.05 -19.50
CA LYS A 68 -9.23 -0.68 -19.82
C LYS A 68 -8.02 -0.26 -18.99
N ALA A 69 -7.11 0.49 -19.59
CA ALA A 69 -5.96 1.05 -18.91
C ALA A 69 -6.40 1.94 -17.74
N LEU A 70 -5.65 1.88 -16.64
CA LEU A 70 -5.90 2.71 -15.46
C LEU A 70 -5.47 4.16 -15.74
N GLU A 71 -6.27 5.12 -15.29
CA GLU A 71 -5.85 6.52 -15.27
C GLU A 71 -4.72 6.72 -14.24
N PRO A 72 -3.78 7.65 -14.49
CA PRO A 72 -2.78 8.01 -13.51
C PRO A 72 -3.40 8.49 -12.19
N TRP A 73 -2.70 8.28 -11.08
CA TRP A 73 -3.10 8.82 -9.77
C TRP A 73 -2.06 9.81 -9.24
N GLU A 74 -2.52 10.71 -8.39
CA GLU A 74 -1.66 11.61 -7.64
C GLU A 74 -1.20 10.97 -6.31
N GLY A 75 -0.03 11.37 -5.85
CA GLY A 75 0.56 10.87 -4.60
C GLY A 75 1.08 9.44 -4.69
N VAL A 76 1.16 8.79 -3.53
CA VAL A 76 1.74 7.46 -3.36
C VAL A 76 0.63 6.45 -3.05
N LYS A 77 0.57 5.37 -3.81
CA LYS A 77 -0.38 4.28 -3.59
C LYS A 77 0.29 3.16 -2.79
N GLU A 78 -0.28 2.83 -1.64
CA GLU A 78 0.22 1.72 -0.83
C GLU A 78 -0.10 0.36 -1.47
N THR A 79 0.91 -0.51 -1.50
CA THR A 79 0.92 -1.82 -2.16
C THR A 79 1.59 -2.85 -1.26
N LYS A 80 1.14 -2.93 0.00
CA LYS A 80 1.70 -3.82 1.05
C LYS A 80 0.85 -5.05 1.34
N GLU A 81 -0.34 -5.13 0.75
CA GLU A 81 -1.32 -6.20 0.97
C GLU A 81 -1.86 -6.73 -0.37
N PHE A 82 -2.34 -7.98 -0.38
CA PHE A 82 -2.98 -8.54 -1.57
C PHE A 82 -4.29 -7.82 -1.87
N GLY A 83 -4.53 -7.53 -3.15
CA GLY A 83 -5.82 -7.03 -3.60
C GLY A 83 -6.91 -8.11 -3.58
N PRO A 84 -8.19 -7.71 -3.75
CA PRO A 84 -9.29 -8.65 -3.82
C PRO A 84 -9.14 -9.57 -5.04
N ARG A 85 -9.46 -10.86 -4.85
CA ARG A 85 -9.52 -11.84 -5.94
C ARG A 85 -10.70 -11.58 -6.88
N ALA A 86 -10.61 -12.13 -8.08
CA ALA A 86 -11.74 -12.18 -8.99
C ALA A 86 -12.86 -13.06 -8.41
N VAL A 87 -14.10 -12.81 -8.84
CA VAL A 87 -15.26 -13.60 -8.43
C VAL A 87 -15.13 -15.01 -8.97
N GLU A 88 -15.17 -15.99 -8.08
CA GLU A 88 -15.17 -17.42 -8.38
C GLU A 88 -15.98 -18.19 -7.32
N ALA A 89 -16.41 -19.40 -7.67
CA ALA A 89 -17.14 -20.25 -6.74
C ALA A 89 -16.19 -20.80 -5.67
N ARG A 90 -16.70 -20.93 -4.43
CA ARG A 90 -16.01 -21.63 -3.35
C ARG A 90 -16.33 -23.12 -3.43
N ASP A 91 -15.76 -23.79 -4.43
CA ASP A 91 -16.06 -25.21 -4.71
C ASP A 91 -15.44 -26.17 -3.69
N PHE A 92 -14.36 -25.76 -3.02
CA PHE A 92 -13.65 -26.58 -2.05
C PHE A 92 -13.43 -25.82 -0.74
N SER A 93 -13.85 -26.43 0.37
CA SER A 93 -13.83 -25.80 1.70
C SER A 93 -12.45 -25.75 2.35
N ASP A 94 -11.47 -26.46 1.80
CA ASP A 94 -10.10 -26.58 2.29
C ASP A 94 -9.11 -25.63 1.57
N MET A 95 -9.57 -24.82 0.62
CA MET A 95 -8.72 -23.81 -0.02
C MET A 95 -8.53 -22.57 0.85
N ASN A 96 -7.26 -22.30 1.21
CA ASN A 96 -6.84 -21.06 1.84
C ASN A 96 -6.36 -20.05 0.79
N PHE A 97 -6.92 -18.84 0.80
CA PHE A 97 -6.56 -17.78 -0.13
C PHE A 97 -5.72 -16.72 0.54
N ARG A 98 -4.69 -16.21 -0.15
CA ARG A 98 -3.78 -15.18 0.37
C ARG A 98 -4.39 -13.78 0.49
N SER A 99 -5.62 -13.60 0.00
CA SER A 99 -6.36 -12.33 0.01
C SER A 99 -7.44 -12.26 1.09
N GLU A 100 -7.53 -13.30 1.93
CA GLU A 100 -8.40 -13.36 3.12
C GLU A 100 -7.63 -13.01 4.39
#